data_AF-A0A954HMP7-F1
#
_entry.id   AF-A0A954HMP7-F1
#
_cell.length_a   1.000
_cell.length_b   1.000
_cell.length_c   1.000
_cell.angle_alpha   90.00
_cell.angle_beta   90.00
_cell.angle_gamma   90.00
#
_symmetry.space_group_name_H-M   'P 1'
#
loop_
_entity.id
_entity.type
_entity.pdbx_description
1 polymer ?
#
loop_
_entity_poly.entity_id
_entity_poly.type
_entity_poly.pdbx_seq_one_letter_code
_entity_poly.pdbx_strand_id
1 'polypeptide(L)'
;MKDLLDESSDLLLTAEYDYVSGNNPANSDLRVIQFVLKVFNKQRRILQSVTREVNDSGDIARILGTSVAPPDSKKVEERNREVEKSFDQPSFDVKDGSLILAKNNAHYAVQILRKRNGTGNAEAVTPKSVNGQPFVDLSVNDTFEIVLFSFETRCDASVDVTIDGLSVINEFNEDGLQYEGYMVPRSSSGQPGTHHIPGWLKTTKSSQGNVFQFVINELGKGAATARKSRSSRGVINVQFFEAAPPGQDLPARSFGEVGTGKPVDVDYDVIQLQRRETPIVNIAVRYSNAQ
;
A
#
# COMPACT_ATOMS: atom_id res chain seq x y z
N MET A 1 -40.74 7.78 -10.19
CA MET A 1 -39.39 7.19 -9.96
C MET A 1 -38.61 8.03 -8.93
N LYS A 2 -39.30 8.60 -7.95
CA LYS A 2 -38.73 9.35 -6.83
C LYS A 2 -39.27 8.82 -5.48
N ASP A 3 -39.93 7.67 -5.55
CA ASP A 3 -40.97 7.19 -4.64
C ASP A 3 -40.66 5.73 -4.20
N LEU A 4 -39.37 5.39 -4.20
CA LEU A 4 -38.79 4.06 -3.96
C LEU A 4 -37.57 4.10 -3.01
N LEU A 5 -37.34 5.25 -2.37
CA LEU A 5 -36.19 5.54 -1.50
C LEU A 5 -36.64 6.27 -0.23
N ASP A 6 -37.78 5.86 0.32
CA ASP A 6 -38.20 6.20 1.68
C ASP A 6 -38.57 4.91 2.43
N GLU A 7 -38.60 4.98 3.76
CA GLU A 7 -38.41 3.89 4.72
C GLU A 7 -37.01 3.24 4.70
N SER A 8 -36.44 3.09 5.91
CA SER A 8 -35.06 2.61 6.14
C SER A 8 -34.76 1.25 5.48
N SER A 9 -34.08 1.26 4.34
CA SER A 9 -33.61 0.06 3.67
C SER A 9 -32.23 -0.33 4.21
N ASP A 10 -32.21 -1.23 5.21
CA ASP A 10 -30.99 -1.94 5.64
C ASP A 10 -30.49 -2.83 4.49
N LEU A 11 -29.70 -2.22 3.59
CA LEU A 11 -29.02 -2.90 2.52
C LEU A 11 -27.73 -3.53 3.05
N LEU A 12 -27.58 -4.84 2.86
CA LEU A 12 -26.33 -5.52 3.12
C LEU A 12 -25.52 -5.57 1.82
N LEU A 13 -24.30 -5.04 1.83
CA LEU A 13 -23.32 -5.26 0.77
C LEU A 13 -22.37 -6.39 1.20
N THR A 14 -22.15 -7.37 0.33
CA THR A 14 -20.98 -8.25 0.43
C THR A 14 -20.12 -8.12 -0.82
N ALA A 15 -18.81 -8.26 -0.63
CA ALA A 15 -17.85 -8.40 -1.70
C ALA A 15 -17.17 -9.77 -1.55
N GLU A 16 -17.19 -10.54 -2.62
CA GLU A 16 -16.34 -11.72 -2.80
C GLU A 16 -15.28 -11.37 -3.85
N TYR A 17 -14.10 -11.97 -3.79
CA TYR A 17 -13.09 -11.85 -4.83
C TYR A 17 -12.44 -13.20 -5.12
N ASP A 18 -11.99 -13.39 -6.35
CA ASP A 18 -11.25 -14.57 -6.80
C ASP A 18 -10.15 -14.14 -7.80
N TYR A 19 -9.11 -14.96 -7.95
CA TYR A 19 -8.01 -14.72 -8.89
C TYR A 19 -8.15 -15.64 -10.11
N VAL A 20 -8.78 -15.10 -11.15
CA VAL A 20 -9.34 -15.84 -12.29
C VAL A 20 -8.70 -15.37 -13.61
N SER A 21 -8.93 -16.11 -14.69
CA SER A 21 -8.70 -15.56 -16.04
C SER A 21 -9.78 -14.51 -16.35
N GLY A 22 -9.47 -13.51 -17.19
CA GLY A 22 -10.43 -12.47 -17.56
C GLY A 22 -11.64 -13.03 -18.32
N ASN A 23 -12.84 -12.56 -17.95
CA ASN A 23 -14.09 -12.88 -18.65
C ASN A 23 -14.41 -11.87 -19.76
N ASN A 24 -13.74 -10.72 -19.78
CA ASN A 24 -13.77 -9.77 -20.90
C ASN A 24 -12.88 -10.27 -22.07
N PRO A 25 -13.36 -10.34 -23.32
CA PRO A 25 -12.55 -10.72 -24.48
C PRO A 25 -11.28 -9.87 -24.71
N ALA A 26 -11.20 -8.65 -24.19
CA ALA A 26 -9.98 -7.84 -24.22
C ALA A 26 -8.92 -8.26 -23.16
N ASN A 27 -9.32 -9.09 -22.19
CA ASN A 27 -8.54 -9.55 -21.04
C ASN A 27 -8.48 -11.09 -20.95
N SER A 28 -8.97 -11.86 -21.93
CA SER A 28 -9.23 -13.31 -21.76
C SER A 28 -8.02 -14.12 -21.31
N ASP A 29 -6.85 -13.70 -21.77
CA ASP A 29 -5.58 -14.39 -21.58
C ASP A 29 -4.81 -13.82 -20.37
N LEU A 30 -5.36 -12.76 -19.74
CA LEU A 30 -4.84 -12.16 -18.52
C LEU A 30 -5.41 -12.86 -17.28
N ARG A 31 -4.58 -12.96 -16.24
CA ARG A 31 -5.03 -13.27 -14.88
C ARG A 31 -5.36 -11.96 -14.17
N VAL A 32 -6.52 -11.93 -13.52
CA VAL A 32 -7.16 -10.72 -12.97
C VAL A 32 -7.80 -11.03 -11.61
N ILE A 33 -7.88 -10.02 -10.73
CA ILE A 33 -8.75 -10.13 -9.56
C ILE A 33 -10.16 -9.78 -10.00
N GLN A 34 -11.10 -10.73 -9.88
CA GLN A 34 -12.51 -10.50 -10.15
C GLN A 34 -13.27 -10.31 -8.84
N PHE A 35 -13.82 -9.11 -8.64
CA PHE A 35 -14.72 -8.80 -7.53
C PHE A 35 -16.18 -9.03 -7.93
N VAL A 36 -16.95 -9.67 -7.05
CA VAL A 36 -18.39 -9.84 -7.17
C VAL A 36 -19.07 -9.14 -5.99
N LEU A 37 -19.61 -7.95 -6.27
CA LEU A 37 -20.32 -7.11 -5.30
C LEU A 37 -21.81 -7.46 -5.31
N LYS A 38 -22.33 -7.98 -4.21
CA LYS A 38 -23.73 -8.40 -4.07
C LYS A 38 -24.45 -7.49 -3.07
N VAL A 39 -25.48 -6.79 -3.54
CA VAL A 39 -26.38 -5.97 -2.71
C VAL A 39 -27.60 -6.81 -2.35
N PHE A 40 -27.92 -6.91 -1.06
CA PHE A 40 -29.06 -7.66 -0.56
C PHE A 40 -30.04 -6.76 0.20
N ASN A 41 -31.33 -7.13 0.17
CA ASN A 41 -32.34 -6.55 1.07
C ASN A 41 -32.34 -7.21 2.47
N LYS A 42 -33.20 -6.71 3.37
CA LYS A 42 -33.36 -7.24 4.74
C LYS A 42 -33.63 -8.75 4.78
N GLN A 43 -34.32 -9.28 3.77
CA GLN A 43 -34.66 -10.69 3.61
C GLN A 43 -33.54 -11.53 2.97
N ARG A 44 -32.32 -10.99 2.85
CA ARG A 44 -31.15 -11.62 2.20
C ARG A 44 -31.39 -12.08 0.76
N ARG A 45 -32.29 -11.42 0.03
CA ARG A 45 -32.40 -11.59 -1.43
C ARG A 45 -31.46 -10.63 -2.12
N ILE A 46 -30.68 -11.13 -3.09
CA ILE A 46 -29.84 -10.29 -3.94
C ILE A 46 -30.76 -9.37 -4.76
N LEU A 47 -30.57 -8.06 -4.61
CA LEU A 47 -31.20 -7.03 -5.43
C LEU A 47 -30.36 -6.73 -6.68
N GLN A 48 -29.03 -6.74 -6.53
CA GLN A 48 -28.08 -6.42 -7.58
C GLN A 48 -26.79 -7.20 -7.37
N SER A 49 -26.18 -7.66 -8.46
CA SER A 49 -24.81 -8.17 -8.50
C SER A 49 -24.01 -7.33 -9.50
N VAL A 50 -22.81 -6.89 -9.13
CA VAL A 50 -21.89 -6.14 -9.98
C VAL A 50 -20.54 -6.82 -9.98
N THR A 51 -20.14 -7.33 -11.15
CA THR A 51 -18.79 -7.87 -11.35
C THR A 51 -17.84 -6.77 -11.82
N ARG A 52 -16.61 -6.76 -11.28
CA ARG A 52 -15.51 -5.89 -11.72
C ARG A 52 -14.23 -6.70 -11.81
N GLU A 53 -13.41 -6.40 -12.80
CA GLU A 53 -12.08 -6.99 -12.98
C GLU A 53 -11.02 -5.93 -12.69
N VAL A 54 -9.97 -6.31 -11.98
CA VAL A 54 -8.76 -5.53 -11.77
C VAL A 54 -7.63 -6.29 -12.47
N ASN A 55 -7.11 -5.69 -13.54
CA ASN A 55 -6.13 -6.29 -14.44
C ASN A 55 -4.74 -5.62 -14.35
N ASP A 56 -4.54 -4.56 -13.57
CA ASP A 56 -3.20 -4.03 -13.34
C ASP A 56 -2.38 -4.87 -12.34
N SER A 57 -1.16 -5.18 -12.74
CA SER A 57 -0.13 -5.87 -11.95
C SER A 57 0.11 -5.28 -10.56
N GLY A 58 0.12 -3.95 -10.42
CA GLY A 58 0.34 -3.26 -9.16
C GLY A 58 -0.83 -3.42 -8.21
N ASP A 59 -2.04 -3.16 -8.70
CA ASP A 59 -3.26 -3.36 -7.90
C ASP A 59 -3.45 -4.82 -7.48
N ILE A 60 -3.23 -5.79 -8.38
CA ILE A 60 -3.31 -7.22 -8.05
C ILE A 60 -2.30 -7.55 -6.92
N ALA A 61 -1.05 -7.10 -7.03
CA ALA A 61 -0.03 -7.33 -6.00
C ALA A 61 -0.39 -6.70 -4.65
N ARG A 62 -0.97 -5.50 -4.65
CA ARG A 62 -1.45 -4.78 -3.45
C ARG A 62 -2.65 -5.48 -2.80
N ILE A 63 -3.62 -5.96 -3.60
CA ILE A 63 -4.81 -6.67 -3.13
C ILE A 63 -4.44 -8.02 -2.50
N LEU A 64 -3.57 -8.79 -3.16
CA LEU A 64 -3.09 -10.08 -2.65
C LEU A 64 -2.09 -9.92 -1.49
N GLY A 65 -1.37 -8.79 -1.46
CA GLY A 65 -0.29 -8.52 -0.51
C GLY A 65 0.93 -9.39 -0.80
N THR A 66 1.43 -9.35 -2.04
CA THR A 66 2.59 -10.12 -2.51
C THR A 66 3.81 -9.24 -2.69
N SER A 67 4.98 -9.73 -2.27
CA SER A 67 6.25 -9.02 -2.49
C SER A 67 6.82 -9.41 -3.86
N VAL A 68 6.84 -8.47 -4.80
CA VAL A 68 7.15 -8.74 -6.21
C VAL A 68 7.74 -7.51 -6.90
N ALA A 69 8.73 -7.73 -7.77
CA ALA A 69 9.24 -6.76 -8.73
C ALA A 69 8.95 -7.30 -10.14
N PRO A 70 7.78 -6.99 -10.73
CA PRO A 70 7.43 -7.47 -12.06
C PRO A 70 8.43 -6.93 -13.11
N PRO A 71 8.70 -7.67 -14.20
CA PRO A 71 9.62 -7.21 -15.23
C PRO A 71 9.19 -5.86 -15.82
N ASP A 72 10.17 -5.07 -16.26
CA ASP A 72 9.95 -3.81 -16.99
C ASP A 72 9.53 -4.07 -18.45
N SER A 73 8.44 -4.82 -18.60
CA SER A 73 7.79 -5.12 -19.86
C SER A 73 6.60 -4.19 -20.10
N LYS A 74 6.37 -3.86 -21.37
CA LYS A 74 5.17 -3.15 -21.83
C LYS A 74 3.93 -4.04 -21.89
N LYS A 75 4.05 -5.36 -21.61
CA LYS A 75 2.92 -6.30 -21.59
C LYS A 75 2.43 -6.51 -20.15
N VAL A 76 1.17 -6.15 -19.91
CA VAL A 76 0.46 -6.42 -18.64
C VAL A 76 0.45 -7.92 -18.32
N GLU A 77 0.26 -8.78 -19.32
CA GLU A 77 0.27 -10.24 -19.19
C GLU A 77 1.55 -10.78 -18.52
N GLU A 78 2.73 -10.36 -18.99
CA GLU A 78 4.02 -10.81 -18.45
C GLU A 78 4.23 -10.35 -17.01
N ARG A 79 3.67 -9.18 -16.65
CA ARG A 79 3.71 -8.64 -15.28
C ARG A 79 2.73 -9.39 -14.37
N ASN A 80 1.49 -9.61 -14.79
CA ASN A 80 0.48 -10.34 -13.99
C ASN A 80 0.90 -11.79 -13.74
N ARG A 81 1.56 -12.44 -14.72
CA ARG A 81 2.18 -13.77 -14.55
C ARG A 81 3.29 -13.79 -13.49
N GLU A 82 4.00 -12.69 -13.27
CA GLU A 82 5.02 -12.62 -12.20
C GLU A 82 4.38 -12.38 -10.83
N VAL A 83 3.32 -11.56 -10.78
CA VAL A 83 2.50 -11.37 -9.57
C VAL A 83 1.83 -12.68 -9.15
N GLU A 84 1.36 -13.49 -10.10
CA GLU A 84 0.83 -14.84 -9.89
C GLU A 84 1.88 -15.77 -9.26
N LYS A 85 3.09 -15.88 -9.84
CA LYS A 85 4.17 -16.69 -9.25
C LYS A 85 4.50 -16.27 -7.82
N SER A 86 4.51 -14.96 -7.52
CA SER A 86 4.74 -14.44 -6.17
C SER A 86 3.55 -14.68 -5.21
N PHE A 87 2.34 -14.88 -5.73
CA PHE A 87 1.20 -15.33 -4.93
C PHE A 87 1.27 -16.82 -4.60
N ASP A 88 1.51 -17.66 -5.61
CA ASP A 88 1.56 -19.13 -5.47
C ASP A 88 2.82 -19.60 -4.74
N GLN A 89 3.95 -18.89 -4.92
CA GLN A 89 5.25 -19.18 -4.31
C GLN A 89 5.86 -17.91 -3.71
N PRO A 90 5.32 -17.39 -2.58
CA PRO A 90 5.81 -16.16 -1.99
C PRO A 90 7.27 -16.24 -1.58
N SER A 91 8.03 -15.20 -1.89
CA SER A 91 9.40 -15.04 -1.43
C SER A 91 9.81 -13.56 -1.33
N PHE A 92 10.81 -13.30 -0.51
CA PHE A 92 11.41 -11.99 -0.30
C PHE A 92 12.91 -12.17 -0.01
N ASP A 93 13.66 -11.09 -0.12
CA ASP A 93 15.07 -11.02 0.27
C ASP A 93 15.23 -10.10 1.49
N VAL A 94 16.27 -10.33 2.30
CA VAL A 94 16.62 -9.49 3.45
C VAL A 94 18.05 -9.01 3.31
N LYS A 95 18.24 -7.69 3.33
CA LYS A 95 19.54 -7.04 3.35
C LYS A 95 19.79 -6.42 4.73
N ASP A 96 21.04 -6.38 5.17
CA ASP A 96 21.49 -5.73 6.42
C ASP A 96 20.63 -6.11 7.65
N GLY A 97 20.22 -7.39 7.71
CA GLY A 97 19.45 -8.00 8.81
C GLY A 97 18.02 -7.49 9.03
N SER A 98 17.56 -6.48 8.29
CA SER A 98 16.28 -5.80 8.59
C SER A 98 15.62 -5.09 7.39
N LEU A 99 16.35 -4.86 6.29
CA LEU A 99 15.78 -4.27 5.08
C LEU A 99 15.08 -5.38 4.28
N ILE A 100 13.77 -5.26 4.11
CA ILE A 100 12.92 -6.18 3.34
C ILE A 100 12.91 -5.75 1.88
N LEU A 101 13.18 -6.69 0.96
CA LEU A 101 13.13 -6.48 -0.48
C LEU A 101 12.20 -7.51 -1.14
N ALA A 102 11.50 -7.12 -2.20
CA ALA A 102 10.89 -8.09 -3.10
C ALA A 102 11.95 -9.03 -3.70
N LYS A 103 11.59 -10.29 -3.96
CA LYS A 103 12.55 -11.28 -4.48
C LYS A 103 13.21 -10.76 -5.76
N ASN A 104 14.55 -10.87 -5.83
CA ASN A 104 15.39 -10.38 -6.93
C ASN A 104 15.40 -8.86 -7.17
N ASN A 105 14.76 -8.05 -6.31
CA ASN A 105 14.89 -6.59 -6.36
C ASN A 105 16.14 -6.12 -5.62
N ALA A 106 17.09 -5.49 -6.33
CA ALA A 106 18.26 -4.87 -5.73
C ALA A 106 18.08 -3.38 -5.38
N HIS A 107 17.00 -2.74 -5.86
CA HIS A 107 16.90 -1.29 -5.97
C HIS A 107 16.06 -0.62 -4.88
N TYR A 108 15.14 -1.33 -4.23
CA TYR A 108 14.21 -0.73 -3.26
C TYR A 108 13.98 -1.64 -2.05
N ALA A 109 13.91 -1.04 -0.86
CA ALA A 109 13.69 -1.77 0.37
C ALA A 109 12.79 -1.03 1.37
N VAL A 110 12.20 -1.79 2.29
CA VAL A 110 11.38 -1.31 3.40
C VAL A 110 11.97 -1.82 4.70
N GLN A 111 12.12 -0.94 5.69
CA GLN A 111 12.48 -1.30 7.05
C GLN A 111 11.34 -0.89 7.99
N ILE A 112 11.00 -1.76 8.94
CA ILE A 112 10.07 -1.44 10.03
C ILE A 112 10.88 -1.17 11.28
N LEU A 113 10.69 0.00 11.89
CA LEU A 113 11.24 0.34 13.20
C LEU A 113 10.13 0.22 14.25
N ARG A 114 10.47 -0.11 15.49
CA ARG A 114 9.50 -0.31 16.59
C ARG A 114 9.96 0.36 17.89
N LYS A 115 9.05 1.06 18.55
CA LYS A 115 9.19 1.56 19.94
C LYS A 115 8.29 0.73 20.84
N ARG A 116 8.84 0.11 21.89
CA ARG A 116 8.08 -0.83 22.72
C ARG A 116 7.14 -0.06 23.67
N ASN A 117 5.88 -0.49 23.73
CA ASN A 117 4.83 0.23 24.47
C ASN A 117 4.74 1.74 24.10
N GLY A 118 5.09 2.11 22.86
CA GLY A 118 5.12 3.51 22.39
C GLY A 118 6.23 4.38 22.98
N THR A 119 7.24 3.79 23.63
CA THR A 119 8.29 4.54 24.35
C THR A 119 9.70 4.20 23.87
N GLY A 120 10.63 5.15 24.05
CA GLY A 120 12.04 5.02 23.72
C GLY A 120 12.37 5.28 22.24
N ASN A 121 13.59 4.92 21.87
CA ASN A 121 14.07 4.99 20.48
C ASN A 121 13.47 3.85 19.65
N ALA A 122 13.34 4.08 18.34
CA ALA A 122 12.85 3.05 17.43
C ALA A 122 13.97 2.05 17.06
N GLU A 123 13.72 0.75 17.28
CA GLU A 123 14.63 -0.33 16.94
C GLU A 123 14.21 -0.99 15.61
N ALA A 124 15.14 -1.23 14.70
CA ALA A 124 14.86 -1.96 13.46
C ALA A 124 14.43 -3.41 13.74
N VAL A 125 13.33 -3.85 13.14
CA VAL A 125 12.77 -5.20 13.36
C VAL A 125 13.23 -6.13 12.25
N THR A 126 14.00 -7.17 12.61
CA THR A 126 14.33 -8.27 11.69
C THR A 126 13.05 -9.04 11.30
N PRO A 127 12.74 -9.18 10.00
CA PRO A 127 11.59 -9.94 9.54
C PRO A 127 11.81 -11.45 9.72
N LYS A 128 10.73 -12.17 10.05
CA LYS A 128 10.66 -13.64 10.00
C LYS A 128 10.04 -14.05 8.66
N SER A 129 10.45 -15.17 8.07
CA SER A 129 9.71 -15.75 6.94
C SER A 129 8.54 -16.60 7.46
N VAL A 130 7.32 -16.25 7.07
CA VAL A 130 6.11 -17.00 7.40
C VAL A 130 5.38 -17.31 6.09
N ASN A 131 5.33 -18.59 5.72
CA ASN A 131 4.81 -19.05 4.42
C ASN A 131 5.44 -18.30 3.22
N GLY A 132 6.75 -18.01 3.30
CA GLY A 132 7.47 -17.28 2.25
C GLY A 132 7.24 -15.76 2.23
N GLN A 133 6.42 -15.21 3.13
CA GLN A 133 6.18 -13.76 3.24
C GLN A 133 6.94 -13.14 4.42
N PRO A 134 7.37 -11.87 4.32
CA PRO A 134 8.02 -11.18 5.44
C PRO A 134 6.99 -10.86 6.52
N PHE A 135 7.28 -11.28 7.75
CA PHE A 135 6.45 -11.05 8.94
C PHE A 135 7.23 -10.32 10.02
N VAL A 136 6.70 -9.19 10.52
CA VAL A 136 7.26 -8.45 11.65
C VAL A 136 6.40 -8.62 12.90
N ASP A 137 7.07 -8.70 14.05
CA ASP A 137 6.49 -9.12 15.33
C ASP A 137 6.24 -7.88 16.21
N LEU A 138 4.99 -7.40 16.21
CA LEU A 138 4.56 -6.17 16.88
C LEU A 138 3.51 -6.49 17.94
N SER A 139 3.71 -6.01 19.17
CA SER A 139 2.83 -6.28 20.33
C SER A 139 1.80 -5.18 20.52
N VAL A 140 0.74 -5.45 21.30
CA VAL A 140 -0.27 -4.44 21.64
C VAL A 140 0.39 -3.27 22.40
N ASN A 141 0.02 -2.05 22.03
CA ASN A 141 0.62 -0.78 22.46
C ASN A 141 2.05 -0.52 21.95
N ASP A 142 2.67 -1.40 21.16
CA ASP A 142 3.86 -0.99 20.40
C ASP A 142 3.47 0.08 19.37
N THR A 143 4.36 1.05 19.16
CA THR A 143 4.29 1.93 17.98
C THR A 143 5.37 1.57 17.00
N PHE A 144 5.09 1.71 15.71
CA PHE A 144 6.07 1.46 14.66
C PHE A 144 6.23 2.66 13.73
N GLU A 145 7.31 2.63 12.96
CA GLU A 145 7.68 3.63 11.96
C GLU A 145 8.19 2.88 10.72
N ILE A 146 8.05 3.47 9.53
CA ILE A 146 8.45 2.85 8.26
C ILE A 146 9.58 3.67 7.64
N VAL A 147 10.69 3.04 7.28
CA VAL A 147 11.76 3.68 6.49
C VAL A 147 11.80 3.05 5.10
N LEU A 148 11.71 3.91 4.09
CA LEU A 148 11.80 3.57 2.68
C LEU A 148 13.23 3.81 2.19
N PHE A 149 13.76 2.92 1.35
CA PHE A 149 15.11 3.00 0.80
C PHE A 149 15.08 2.89 -0.73
N SER A 150 15.87 3.74 -1.39
CA SER A 150 16.23 3.64 -2.81
C SER A 150 17.74 3.48 -2.98
N PHE A 151 18.14 2.36 -3.60
CA PHE A 151 19.49 2.09 -4.09
C PHE A 151 19.62 2.42 -5.59
N GLU A 152 18.53 2.81 -6.27
CA GLU A 152 18.52 3.26 -7.66
C GLU A 152 19.27 4.60 -7.81
N THR A 153 20.09 4.74 -8.85
CA THR A 153 20.91 5.94 -9.10
C THR A 153 20.41 6.78 -10.27
N ARG A 154 19.50 6.24 -11.10
CA ARG A 154 18.98 6.89 -12.30
C ARG A 154 17.90 7.92 -11.98
N CYS A 155 16.84 7.51 -11.31
CA CYS A 155 15.63 8.29 -11.03
C CYS A 155 15.26 8.22 -9.54
N ASP A 156 14.52 9.21 -9.07
CA ASP A 156 13.91 9.21 -7.75
C ASP A 156 12.70 8.24 -7.74
N ALA A 157 12.08 8.01 -6.58
CA ALA A 157 10.87 7.20 -6.48
C ALA A 157 9.72 7.96 -5.79
N SER A 158 8.51 7.79 -6.32
CA SER A 158 7.27 8.04 -5.59
C SER A 158 6.81 6.73 -4.96
N VAL A 159 6.32 6.77 -3.72
CA VAL A 159 6.01 5.54 -2.96
C VAL A 159 4.65 5.62 -2.28
N ASP A 160 3.73 4.77 -2.72
CA ASP A 160 2.40 4.62 -2.14
C ASP A 160 2.51 3.63 -0.98
N VAL A 161 2.15 4.06 0.23
CA VAL A 161 2.15 3.20 1.42
C VAL A 161 0.72 3.02 1.91
N THR A 162 0.31 1.77 2.14
CA THR A 162 -1.00 1.45 2.72
C THR A 162 -0.86 0.47 3.88
N ILE A 163 -1.70 0.62 4.91
CA ILE A 163 -1.80 -0.30 6.05
C ILE A 163 -3.24 -0.80 6.11
N ASP A 164 -3.42 -2.13 6.07
CA ASP A 164 -4.73 -2.82 5.99
C ASP A 164 -5.64 -2.31 4.86
N GLY A 165 -5.03 -1.79 3.78
CA GLY A 165 -5.70 -1.23 2.62
C GLY A 165 -6.28 0.17 2.83
N LEU A 166 -5.74 0.94 3.79
CA LEU A 166 -5.97 2.36 4.01
C LEU A 166 -4.70 3.15 3.67
N SER A 167 -4.81 4.34 3.08
CA SER A 167 -3.64 5.11 2.63
C SER A 167 -2.92 5.82 3.77
N VAL A 168 -1.63 5.54 3.96
CA VAL A 168 -0.82 6.18 5.01
C VAL A 168 -0.69 7.68 4.82
N ILE A 169 -0.71 8.16 3.57
CA ILE A 169 -0.55 9.57 3.22
C ILE A 169 -1.88 10.32 3.04
N ASN A 170 -3.01 9.61 2.86
CA ASN A 170 -4.32 10.23 2.55
C ASN A 170 -5.48 9.88 3.51
N GLU A 171 -5.47 8.76 4.26
CA GLU A 171 -6.64 8.30 5.04
C GLU A 171 -7.03 9.28 6.16
N PHE A 172 -6.03 9.79 6.89
CA PHE A 172 -6.20 10.75 8.00
C PHE A 172 -5.69 12.15 7.64
N ASN A 173 -5.52 12.40 6.33
CA ASN A 173 -4.97 13.64 5.83
C ASN A 173 -6.02 14.76 5.90
N GLU A 174 -6.11 15.42 7.06
CA GLU A 174 -6.84 16.67 7.22
C GLU A 174 -6.36 17.74 6.23
N ASP A 175 -5.16 17.59 5.66
CA ASP A 175 -4.62 18.46 4.61
C ASP A 175 -5.19 18.24 3.22
N GLY A 176 -6.20 17.37 3.08
CA GLY A 176 -7.17 17.31 1.98
C GLY A 176 -6.65 16.86 0.62
N LEU A 177 -5.51 17.41 0.18
CA LEU A 177 -4.83 17.07 -1.08
C LEU A 177 -4.73 15.55 -1.11
N GLN A 178 -5.13 14.92 -2.20
CA GLN A 178 -4.66 13.56 -2.44
C GLN A 178 -3.19 13.69 -2.85
N TYR A 179 -2.30 13.26 -1.96
CA TYR A 179 -0.90 13.10 -2.27
C TYR A 179 -0.72 11.73 -2.95
N GLU A 180 0.01 11.72 -4.06
CA GLU A 180 0.26 10.50 -4.83
C GLU A 180 1.10 9.48 -4.06
N GLY A 181 2.11 9.93 -3.31
CA GLY A 181 2.97 9.09 -2.48
C GLY A 181 4.09 9.89 -1.82
N TYR A 182 4.94 9.20 -1.06
CA TYR A 182 6.15 9.77 -0.46
C TYR A 182 7.30 9.77 -1.47
N MET A 183 8.03 10.88 -1.58
CA MET A 183 9.25 10.92 -2.40
C MET A 183 10.43 10.31 -1.65
N VAL A 184 11.06 9.31 -2.25
CA VAL A 184 12.35 8.76 -1.84
C VAL A 184 13.38 9.24 -2.88
N PRO A 185 14.42 10.00 -2.50
CA PRO A 185 15.43 10.44 -3.46
C PRO A 185 16.21 9.24 -4.01
N ARG A 186 16.86 9.43 -5.15
CA ARG A 186 17.80 8.45 -5.71
C ARG A 186 19.08 8.35 -4.89
N SER A 187 19.69 7.17 -4.92
CA SER A 187 21.02 6.88 -4.40
C SER A 187 22.06 7.84 -4.98
N SER A 188 22.87 8.44 -4.11
CA SER A 188 23.82 9.50 -4.46
C SER A 188 25.09 9.39 -3.62
N SER A 189 26.26 9.63 -4.22
CA SER A 189 27.59 9.45 -3.59
C SER A 189 27.77 8.13 -2.82
N GLY A 190 27.13 7.05 -3.29
CA GLY A 190 27.20 5.72 -2.66
C GLY A 190 26.29 5.52 -1.44
N GLN A 191 25.49 6.52 -1.06
CA GLN A 191 24.47 6.40 -0.02
C GLN A 191 23.08 6.17 -0.64
N PRO A 192 22.26 5.27 -0.08
CA PRO A 192 20.87 5.14 -0.52
C PRO A 192 20.10 6.42 -0.20
N GLY A 193 19.19 6.81 -1.09
CA GLY A 193 18.18 7.79 -0.73
C GLY A 193 17.16 7.14 0.20
N THR A 194 16.62 7.92 1.14
CA THR A 194 15.71 7.42 2.19
C THR A 194 14.55 8.37 2.44
N HIS A 195 13.43 7.82 2.91
CA HIS A 195 12.31 8.60 3.47
C HIS A 195 11.83 7.92 4.75
N HIS A 196 11.60 8.69 5.81
CA HIS A 196 11.12 8.18 7.09
C HIS A 196 9.66 8.59 7.32
N ILE A 197 8.81 7.60 7.61
CA ILE A 197 7.38 7.75 7.84
C ILE A 197 7.08 7.34 9.30
N PRO A 198 7.01 8.30 10.24
CA PRO A 198 6.79 8.01 11.66
C PRO A 198 5.32 7.68 12.04
N GLY A 199 4.43 7.56 11.05
CA GLY A 199 2.98 7.36 11.25
C GLY A 199 2.14 7.80 10.05
N TRP A 200 0.83 7.93 10.26
CA TRP A 200 -0.12 8.44 9.26
C TRP A 200 0.06 9.95 9.05
N LEU A 201 0.10 10.40 7.79
CA LEU A 201 0.12 11.83 7.50
C LEU A 201 -1.21 12.49 7.88
N LYS A 202 -1.12 13.57 8.64
CA LYS A 202 -2.23 14.51 8.86
C LYS A 202 -2.12 15.77 8.00
N THR A 203 -0.90 16.26 7.78
CA THR A 203 -0.58 17.44 6.96
C THR A 203 0.89 17.54 6.59
N THR A 204 1.22 18.39 5.63
CA THR A 204 2.59 18.85 5.38
C THR A 204 2.95 20.18 6.07
N LYS A 205 2.00 20.88 6.73
CA LYS A 205 2.21 22.22 7.30
C LYS A 205 2.57 22.21 8.80
N SER A 206 3.82 22.49 9.17
CA SER A 206 4.25 22.49 10.58
C SER A 206 3.42 23.40 11.53
N SER A 207 2.94 22.85 12.67
CA SER A 207 2.18 23.51 13.77
C SER A 207 1.82 22.61 15.00
N GLN A 208 2.77 21.82 15.54
CA GLN A 208 2.77 20.86 16.70
C GLN A 208 2.22 19.39 16.60
N GLY A 209 2.89 18.48 15.84
CA GLY A 209 2.68 17.02 15.74
C GLY A 209 1.81 16.46 14.58
N ASN A 210 2.17 16.60 13.29
CA ASN A 210 1.34 16.20 12.12
C ASN A 210 1.33 14.74 11.70
N VAL A 211 1.93 13.88 12.50
CA VAL A 211 1.95 12.46 12.21
C VAL A 211 1.27 11.73 13.36
N PHE A 212 0.13 11.12 13.07
CA PHE A 212 -0.48 10.19 14.02
C PHE A 212 0.35 8.91 14.00
N GLN A 213 1.07 8.63 15.08
CA GLN A 213 1.91 7.42 15.19
C GLN A 213 1.13 6.15 14.84
N PHE A 214 1.77 5.19 14.18
CA PHE A 214 1.16 3.87 14.02
C PHE A 214 1.16 3.16 15.38
N VAL A 215 -0.03 2.84 15.91
CA VAL A 215 -0.20 2.12 17.20
C VAL A 215 -0.86 0.77 16.95
N ILE A 216 -0.32 -0.31 17.52
CA ILE A 216 -0.97 -1.62 17.51
C ILE A 216 -2.02 -1.69 18.62
N ASN A 217 -3.29 -1.53 18.25
CA ASN A 217 -4.43 -1.61 19.17
C ASN A 217 -5.05 -3.01 19.21
N GLU A 218 -5.85 -3.27 20.25
CA GLU A 218 -6.74 -4.44 20.32
C GLU A 218 -7.72 -4.48 19.13
N LEU A 219 -8.05 -5.69 18.63
CA LEU A 219 -9.00 -5.88 17.54
C LEU A 219 -10.35 -5.23 17.88
N GLY A 220 -10.79 -4.29 17.03
CA GLY A 220 -12.03 -3.54 17.22
C GLY A 220 -11.87 -2.13 17.82
N LYS A 221 -10.64 -1.69 18.17
CA LYS A 221 -10.36 -0.34 18.69
C LYS A 221 -9.45 0.49 17.76
N GLY A 222 -9.79 0.64 16.48
CA GLY A 222 -8.98 1.44 15.54
C GLY A 222 -9.60 1.61 14.16
N ALA A 223 -8.81 2.01 13.18
CA ALA A 223 -9.25 2.19 11.79
C ALA A 223 -9.86 0.90 11.19
N ALA A 224 -9.32 -0.26 11.58
CA ALA A 224 -9.86 -1.58 11.25
C ALA A 224 -11.33 -1.79 11.69
N THR A 225 -11.87 -1.01 12.64
CA THR A 225 -13.29 -1.13 13.03
C THR A 225 -14.25 -0.71 11.90
N ALA A 226 -13.78 0.06 10.90
CA ALA A 226 -14.56 0.42 9.72
C ALA A 226 -14.77 -0.74 8.71
N ARG A 227 -13.95 -1.79 8.76
CA ARG A 227 -14.06 -2.98 7.88
C ARG A 227 -14.02 -4.24 8.74
N LYS A 228 -15.08 -5.07 8.71
CA LYS A 228 -15.18 -6.32 9.51
C LYS A 228 -14.25 -7.45 9.02
N SER A 229 -12.96 -7.16 8.89
CA SER A 229 -11.91 -8.15 8.65
C SER A 229 -11.82 -9.11 9.84
N ARG A 230 -11.50 -10.37 9.56
CA ARG A 230 -11.30 -11.43 10.55
C ARG A 230 -9.88 -12.01 10.53
N SER A 231 -8.94 -11.36 9.83
CA SER A 231 -7.54 -11.78 9.83
C SER A 231 -6.82 -11.29 11.09
N SER A 232 -6.25 -12.21 11.87
CA SER A 232 -5.35 -11.90 13.00
C SER A 232 -3.94 -11.43 12.56
N ARG A 233 -3.84 -10.91 11.33
CA ARG A 233 -2.63 -10.41 10.70
C ARG A 233 -2.99 -9.19 9.87
N GLY A 234 -2.25 -8.11 10.07
CA GLY A 234 -2.31 -6.92 9.23
C GLY A 234 -1.33 -7.00 8.06
N VAL A 235 -1.42 -6.02 7.16
CA VAL A 235 -0.62 -5.91 5.93
C VAL A 235 -0.17 -4.46 5.72
N ILE A 236 1.13 -4.25 5.60
CA ILE A 236 1.72 -3.02 5.08
C ILE A 236 2.09 -3.30 3.62
N ASN A 237 1.44 -2.64 2.65
CA ASN A 237 1.90 -2.65 1.26
C ASN A 237 2.64 -1.34 0.95
N VAL A 238 3.76 -1.47 0.25
CA VAL A 238 4.59 -0.36 -0.22
C VAL A 238 4.84 -0.55 -1.72
N GLN A 239 4.28 0.34 -2.54
CA GLN A 239 4.44 0.33 -3.99
C GLN A 239 5.40 1.43 -4.42
N PHE A 240 6.52 1.06 -5.05
CA PHE A 240 7.50 2.00 -5.60
C PHE A 240 7.22 2.27 -7.08
N PHE A 241 7.26 3.54 -7.46
CA PHE A 241 7.08 4.04 -8.82
C PHE A 241 8.26 4.93 -9.19
N GLU A 242 8.79 4.83 -10.42
CA GLU A 242 9.84 5.75 -10.90
C GLU A 242 9.29 7.19 -10.95
N ALA A 243 10.08 8.14 -10.47
CA ALA A 243 9.73 9.56 -10.41
C ALA A 243 10.88 10.46 -10.89
N ALA A 244 10.54 11.63 -11.43
CA ALA A 244 11.50 12.64 -11.86
C ALA A 244 10.92 14.07 -11.73
N PRO A 245 11.76 15.09 -11.58
CA PRO A 245 11.32 16.50 -11.62
C PRO A 245 10.62 16.85 -12.96
N PRO A 246 9.61 17.73 -12.95
CA PRO A 246 8.90 18.15 -14.16
C PRO A 246 9.85 18.66 -15.25
N GLY A 247 9.73 18.11 -16.46
CA GLY A 247 10.59 18.47 -17.60
C GLY A 247 11.93 17.73 -17.67
N GLN A 248 12.24 16.84 -16.73
CA GLN A 248 13.25 15.79 -16.94
C GLN A 248 12.59 14.54 -17.53
N ASP A 249 13.31 13.80 -18.37
CA ASP A 249 12.81 12.54 -18.92
C ASP A 249 12.72 11.47 -17.83
N LEU A 250 11.49 11.15 -17.43
CA LEU A 250 11.17 9.86 -16.82
C LEU A 250 11.58 8.71 -17.74
N PRO A 251 11.85 7.53 -17.17
CA PRO A 251 11.56 6.22 -17.79
C PRO A 251 10.04 6.01 -18.06
N ALA A 252 9.42 6.92 -18.82
CA ALA A 252 8.08 6.89 -19.45
C ALA A 252 6.91 6.20 -18.70
N ARG A 253 5.83 6.87 -18.24
CA ARG A 253 5.34 8.28 -18.17
C ARG A 253 4.24 8.37 -17.07
N SER A 254 3.84 9.56 -16.59
CA SER A 254 2.50 9.89 -16.02
C SER A 254 2.32 11.41 -15.68
N PHE A 255 1.10 11.83 -15.29
CA PHE A 255 0.70 13.16 -14.75
C PHE A 255 -0.55 13.03 -13.82
N GLY A 256 -0.70 13.85 -12.74
CA GLY A 256 -1.91 13.95 -11.87
C GLY A 256 -1.73 14.74 -10.54
N GLU A 257 -2.78 15.34 -9.92
CA GLU A 257 -2.63 16.29 -8.77
C GLU A 257 -3.90 16.70 -7.91
N VAL A 258 -3.68 17.20 -6.66
CA VAL A 258 -4.40 18.19 -5.74
C VAL A 258 -5.74 17.98 -4.94
N GLY A 259 -5.95 18.81 -3.87
CA GLY A 259 -7.22 19.14 -3.13
C GLY A 259 -7.27 19.57 -1.60
N THR A 260 -6.70 20.69 -1.09
CA THR A 260 -6.16 20.97 0.30
C THR A 260 -7.02 21.13 1.61
N GLY A 261 -6.37 21.12 2.80
CA GLY A 261 -6.89 21.35 4.18
C GLY A 261 -5.92 21.84 5.31
N LYS A 262 -5.83 21.15 6.50
CA LYS A 262 -5.39 21.67 7.84
C LYS A 262 -4.48 20.76 8.75
N PRO A 263 -3.86 21.27 9.88
CA PRO A 263 -2.45 20.93 10.18
C PRO A 263 -1.91 20.69 11.63
N VAL A 264 -0.58 20.40 11.76
CA VAL A 264 0.34 20.29 12.96
C VAL A 264 1.87 20.08 12.55
N ASP A 265 2.91 19.92 13.43
CA ASP A 265 4.41 19.84 13.15
C ASP A 265 4.96 18.52 12.57
N VAL A 266 5.64 18.63 11.42
CA VAL A 266 6.89 18.00 10.90
C VAL A 266 7.11 18.71 9.55
N ASP A 267 8.33 19.17 9.25
CA ASP A 267 8.61 19.89 8.01
C ASP A 267 8.59 18.95 6.79
N TYR A 268 7.57 19.10 5.94
CA TYR A 268 7.40 18.37 4.68
C TYR A 268 7.35 19.33 3.49
N ASP A 269 8.37 19.29 2.63
CA ASP A 269 8.35 20.00 1.35
C ASP A 269 7.41 19.31 0.35
N VAL A 270 6.33 19.99 -0.06
CA VAL A 270 5.45 19.52 -1.14
C VAL A 270 6.09 19.84 -2.48
N ILE A 271 6.56 18.80 -3.18
CA ILE A 271 7.18 18.91 -4.51
C ILE A 271 6.30 18.30 -5.60
N GLN A 272 6.22 18.97 -6.74
CA GLN A 272 5.61 18.42 -7.95
C GLN A 272 6.61 17.48 -8.64
N LEU A 273 6.16 16.29 -9.02
CA LEU A 273 6.95 15.28 -9.75
C LEU A 273 6.14 14.73 -10.91
N GLN A 274 6.84 14.27 -11.95
CA GLN A 274 6.26 13.27 -12.85
C GLN A 274 6.52 11.89 -12.25
N ARG A 275 5.51 11.02 -12.30
CA ARG A 275 5.51 9.65 -11.76
C ARG A 275 5.36 8.65 -12.91
N ARG A 276 5.57 7.37 -12.69
CA ARG A 276 5.18 6.29 -13.63
C ARG A 276 3.80 5.72 -13.24
N GLU A 277 2.92 5.43 -14.19
CA GLU A 277 1.55 4.94 -13.89
C GLU A 277 1.54 3.60 -13.14
N THR A 278 2.39 2.65 -13.54
CA THR A 278 2.47 1.30 -12.96
C THR A 278 3.64 1.18 -11.97
N PRO A 279 3.49 0.52 -10.80
CA PRO A 279 4.61 0.36 -9.89
C PRO A 279 5.66 -0.60 -10.46
N ILE A 280 6.92 -0.31 -10.19
CA ILE A 280 8.04 -1.19 -10.53
C ILE A 280 8.25 -2.28 -9.47
N VAL A 281 7.85 -2.03 -8.22
CA VAL A 281 7.96 -2.99 -7.10
C VAL A 281 6.78 -2.82 -6.15
N ASN A 282 6.20 -3.93 -5.68
CA ASN A 282 5.38 -3.97 -4.46
C ASN A 282 6.12 -4.77 -3.37
N ILE A 283 6.21 -4.23 -2.16
CA ILE A 283 6.72 -4.93 -0.98
C ILE A 283 5.59 -5.02 0.04
N ALA A 284 5.22 -6.24 0.42
CA ALA A 284 4.09 -6.53 1.28
C ALA A 284 4.57 -7.20 2.57
N VAL A 285 4.52 -6.46 3.68
CA VAL A 285 4.96 -6.90 5.01
C VAL A 285 3.74 -7.26 5.85
N ARG A 286 3.68 -8.48 6.36
CA ARG A 286 2.64 -8.91 7.30
C ARG A 286 3.06 -8.58 8.73
N TYR A 287 2.10 -8.28 9.60
CA TYR A 287 2.37 -8.07 11.02
C TYR A 287 1.29 -8.69 11.91
N SER A 288 1.59 -8.88 13.20
CA SER A 288 0.63 -9.33 14.20
C SER A 288 -0.39 -8.24 14.51
N ASN A 289 -1.67 -8.54 14.25
CA ASN A 289 -2.77 -7.82 14.90
C ASN A 289 -3.03 -8.50 16.26
N ALA A 290 -3.47 -7.72 17.25
CA ALA A 290 -3.85 -8.24 18.56
C ALA A 290 -4.89 -9.38 18.44
N GLN A 291 -4.80 -10.38 19.31
CA GLN A 291 -5.81 -11.43 19.48
C GLN A 291 -6.73 -11.11 20.66
#